data_AF-A0A437LYG8-F1
#
_entry.id   AF-A0A437LYG8-F1
#
_cell.length_a   1.000
_cell.length_b   1.000
_cell.length_c   1.000
_cell.angle_alpha   90.00
_cell.angle_beta   90.00
_cell.angle_gamma   90.00
#
_symmetry.space_group_name_H-M   'P 1'
#
loop_
_entity.id
_entity.type
_entity.pdbx_description
1 polymer ?
#
loop_
_entity_poly.entity_id
_entity_poly.type
_entity_poly.pdbx_seq_one_letter_code
_entity_poly.pdbx_strand_id
1 'polypeptide(L)' 'MLYNLYAPGAPDEALAQANLANDFAAEQWARQWVLTHQVGDEFTLRRADGGLDALVMRTRAGQCYVMTRSLAA' A
#
# COMPACT_ATOMS: atom_id res chain seq x y z
N MET A 1 13.68 -2.31 -4.82
CA MET A 1 12.94 -3.15 -3.86
C MET A 1 11.54 -3.36 -4.40
N LEU A 2 11.04 -4.60 -4.41
CA LEU A 2 9.71 -4.91 -4.94
C LEU A 2 8.65 -4.67 -3.86
N TYR A 3 7.61 -3.91 -4.21
CA TYR A 3 6.46 -3.64 -3.36
C TYR A 3 5.17 -4.05 -4.06
N ASN A 4 4.23 -4.56 -3.28
CA ASN A 4 2.94 -5.05 -3.74
C ASN A 4 1.82 -4.32 -2.98
N LEU A 5 0.76 -3.97 -3.69
CA LEU A 5 -0.49 -3.46 -3.13
C LEU A 5 -1.56 -4.54 -3.17
N TYR A 6 -2.29 -4.71 -2.07
CA TYR A 6 -3.36 -5.70 -1.92
C TYR A 6 -4.67 -5.03 -1.55
N ALA A 7 -5.77 -5.58 -2.03
CA ALA A 7 -7.12 -5.16 -1.69
C ALA A 7 -7.49 -5.62 -0.25
N PRO A 8 -8.44 -4.95 0.41
CA PRO A 8 -8.96 -5.41 1.69
C PRO A 8 -9.83 -6.65 1.41
N GLY A 9 -9.40 -7.82 1.89
CA GLY A 9 -10.10 -9.09 1.68
C GLY A 9 -9.53 -9.99 0.57
N ALA A 10 -8.53 -9.53 -0.19
CA ALA A 10 -7.75 -10.36 -1.12
C ALA A 10 -6.26 -10.26 -0.78
N PRO A 11 -5.81 -10.81 0.36
CA PRO A 11 -4.43 -10.64 0.84
C PRO A 11 -3.39 -11.39 0.01
N ASP A 12 -3.82 -12.31 -0.84
CA ASP A 12 -2.95 -13.19 -1.61
C ASP A 12 -2.78 -12.74 -3.08
N GLU A 13 -3.60 -11.80 -3.55
CA GLU A 13 -3.56 -11.30 -4.94
C GLU A 13 -3.16 -9.82 -4.98
N ALA A 14 -1.99 -9.54 -5.56
CA ALA A 14 -1.50 -8.18 -5.68
C ALA A 14 -2.27 -7.43 -6.79
N LEU A 15 -2.94 -6.35 -6.42
CA LEU A 15 -3.59 -5.43 -7.38
C LEU A 15 -2.58 -4.66 -8.23
N ALA A 16 -1.42 -4.36 -7.63
CA ALA A 16 -0.36 -3.64 -8.31
C ALA A 16 1.00 -3.98 -7.71
N GLN A 17 2.04 -3.86 -8.52
CA GLN A 17 3.42 -4.14 -8.13
C GLN A 17 4.34 -3.06 -8.70
N ALA A 18 5.36 -2.66 -7.93
CA ALA A 18 6.36 -1.70 -8.38
C ALA A 18 7.74 -1.97 -7.78
N ASN A 19 8.78 -1.80 -8.60
CA ASN A 19 10.17 -1.77 -8.13
C ASN A 19 10.57 -0.34 -7.77
N LEU A 20 10.78 -0.08 -6.49
CA LEU A 20 11.01 1.27 -5.95
C LEU A 20 12.29 1.34 -5.12
N ALA A 21 12.83 2.55 -5.01
CA ALA A 21 14.15 2.80 -4.42
C ALA A 21 14.19 2.67 -2.89
N ASN A 22 13.08 2.92 -2.19
CA ASN A 22 12.96 2.89 -0.72
C ASN A 22 11.48 2.88 -0.28
N ASP A 23 11.24 2.73 1.03
CA ASP A 23 9.90 2.66 1.61
C ASP A 23 9.13 3.98 1.40
N PHE A 24 9.80 5.14 1.48
CA PHE A 24 9.16 6.44 1.22
C PHE A 24 8.61 6.55 -0.21
N ALA A 25 9.37 6.12 -1.21
CA ALA A 25 8.89 6.06 -2.59
C ALA A 25 7.70 5.11 -2.75
N ALA A 26 7.68 4.00 -2.00
CA ALA A 26 6.57 3.06 -1.96
C ALA A 26 5.30 3.67 -1.38
N GLU A 27 5.39 4.46 -0.31
CA GLU A 27 4.23 5.15 0.25
C GLU A 27 3.64 6.17 -0.75
N GLN A 28 4.47 6.95 -1.42
CA GLN A 28 4.01 7.95 -2.40
C GLN A 28 3.37 7.28 -3.62
N TRP A 29 4.00 6.22 -4.12
CA TRP A 29 3.45 5.39 -5.19
C TRP A 29 2.08 4.82 -4.81
N ALA A 30 1.94 4.29 -3.60
CA ALA A 30 0.69 3.71 -3.14
C ALA A 30 -0.43 4.73 -3.00
N ARG A 31 -0.15 5.92 -2.46
CA ARG A 31 -1.11 7.03 -2.40
C ARG A 31 -1.63 7.39 -3.78
N GLN A 32 -0.72 7.58 -4.74
CA GLN A 32 -1.09 7.94 -6.10
C GLN A 32 -1.93 6.86 -6.78
N TRP A 33 -1.56 5.59 -6.58
CA TRP A 33 -2.30 4.47 -7.13
C TRP A 33 -3.74 4.43 -6.61
N VAL A 34 -3.92 4.53 -5.29
CA VAL A 34 -5.23 4.50 -4.61
C VAL A 34 -6.13 5.67 -5.02
N LEU A 35 -5.56 6.86 -5.18
CA LEU A 35 -6.32 8.03 -5.63
C LEU A 35 -6.83 7.87 -7.07
N THR A 36 -6.07 7.18 -7.92
CA THR A 36 -6.35 7.04 -9.35
C THR A 36 -7.35 5.93 -9.68
N HIS A 37 -7.35 4.80 -8.96
CA HIS A 37 -8.04 3.58 -9.43
C HIS A 37 -9.44 3.33 -8.83
N GLN A 38 -9.89 4.08 -7.81
CA GLN A 38 -11.25 3.99 -7.20
C GLN A 38 -11.78 2.55 -6.94
N VAL A 39 -10.89 1.59 -6.61
CA VAL A 39 -11.26 0.17 -6.40
C VAL A 39 -11.69 -0.11 -4.94
N GLY A 40 -11.48 0.85 -4.04
CA GLY A 40 -11.78 0.72 -2.62
C GLY A 40 -11.17 1.86 -1.81
N ASP A 41 -11.42 1.82 -0.50
CA ASP A 41 -10.97 2.84 0.44
C ASP A 41 -9.83 2.37 1.37
N GLU A 42 -9.48 1.08 1.36
CA GLU A 42 -8.47 0.48 2.23
C GLU A 42 -7.58 -0.48 1.43
N PHE A 43 -6.27 -0.45 1.63
CA PHE A 43 -5.31 -1.30 0.92
C PHE A 43 -4.14 -1.65 1.84
N THR A 44 -3.44 -2.75 1.54
CA THR A 44 -2.20 -3.10 2.23
C THR A 44 -1.02 -2.98 1.27
N LEU A 45 -0.01 -2.20 1.65
CA LEU A 45 1.27 -2.10 0.98
C LEU A 45 2.26 -3.04 1.69
N ARG A 46 2.87 -3.97 0.96
CA ARG A 46 3.92 -4.85 1.50
C ARG A 46 5.16 -4.83 0.64
N ARG A 47 6.33 -4.88 1.28
CA ARG A 47 7.60 -5.19 0.60
C ARG A 47 7.72 -6.70 0.42
N ALA A 48 8.22 -7.15 -0.72
CA ALA A 48 8.30 -8.58 -1.05
C ALA A 48 9.22 -9.39 -0.12
N ASP A 49 10.16 -8.73 0.56
CA ASP A 49 11.07 -9.33 1.54
C ASP A 49 10.53 -9.26 2.99
N GLY A 50 9.32 -8.72 3.20
CA GLY A 50 8.69 -8.58 4.51
C GLY A 50 9.15 -7.37 5.35
N GLY A 51 10.04 -6.51 4.85
CA GLY A 51 10.57 -5.39 5.66
C GLY A 51 9.67 -4.15 5.79
N LEU A 52 8.51 -4.14 5.12
CA LEU A 52 7.46 -3.12 5.28
C LEU A 52 6.09 -3.79 5.17
N ASP A 53 5.20 -3.51 6.12
CA ASP A 53 3.76 -3.73 6.02
C ASP A 53 3.06 -2.42 6.44
N ALA A 54 2.24 -1.86 5.56
CA ALA A 54 1.55 -0.60 5.82
C ALA A 54 0.11 -0.64 5.32
N LEU A 55 -0.77 -0.01 6.10
CA LEU A 55 -2.14 0.28 5.71
C LEU A 55 -2.18 1.56 4.89
N VAL A 56 -2.85 1.53 3.75
CA VAL A 56 -3.11 2.70 2.90
C VAL A 56 -4.61 2.93 2.86
N MET A 57 -5.08 4.08 3.35
CA MET A 57 -6.51 4.39 3.47
C MET A 57 -6.85 5.67 2.73
N ARG A 58 -7.91 5.62 1.92
CA ARG A 58 -8.55 6.78 1.28
C ARG A 58 -9.81 7.16 2.06
N THR A 59 -9.94 8.41 2.44
CA THR A 59 -11.14 8.92 3.09
C THR A 59 -12.17 9.39 2.07
N ARG A 60 -13.43 9.50 2.50
CA ARG A 60 -14.51 10.12 1.69
C ARG A 60 -14.20 11.56 1.27
N ALA A 61 -13.38 12.27 2.04
CA ALA A 61 -12.92 13.62 1.73
C ALA A 61 -11.79 13.65 0.67
N GLY A 62 -11.36 12.48 0.16
CA GLY A 62 -10.31 12.37 -0.85
C GLY A 62 -8.89 12.42 -0.27
N GLN A 63 -8.72 12.39 1.04
CA GLN A 63 -7.40 12.32 1.67
C GLN A 63 -6.88 10.89 1.64
N CYS A 64 -5.56 10.73 1.50
CA CYS A 64 -4.92 9.42 1.52
C CYS A 64 -3.85 9.36 2.61
N TYR A 65 -3.97 8.37 3.49
CA TYR A 65 -3.08 8.14 4.63
C TYR A 65 -2.34 6.83 4.46
N VAL A 66 -1.10 6.79 4.95
CA VAL A 66 -0.29 5.57 5.02
C VAL A 66 0.15 5.39 6.46
N MET A 67 -0.11 4.22 7.02
CA MET A 67 0.20 3.88 8.41
C MET A 67 1.02 2.60 8.42
N THR A 68 2.29 2.69 8.79
CA THR A 68 3.14 1.51 8.98
C THR A 68 2.58 0.68 10.13
N ARG A 69 2.39 -0.62 9.86
CA ARG A 69 2.00 -1.58 10.88
C ARG A 69 3.27 -2.06 11.53
N SER A 70 3.33 -1.99 12.85
CA SER A 70 4.42 -2.64 13.58
C SER A 70 4.31 -4.14 13.30
N LEU A 71 5.30 -4.69 12.61
CA LEU A 71 5.52 -6.13 12.63
C LEU A 71 5.83 -6.47 14.08
N ALA A 72 5.00 -7.28 14.74
CA ALA A 72 5.29 -7.72 16.09
C ALA A 72 6.69 -8.36 16.09
N ALA A 73 7.54 -7.90 17.01
CA ALA A 73 8.94 -8.30 17.15
C ALA A 73 9.10 -9.78 17.52
#